data_AF-A0A141RGU0-F1
#
_entry.id   AF-A0A141RGU0-F1
#
_cell.length_a   1.000
_cell.length_b   1.000
_cell.length_c   1.000
_cell.angle_alpha   90.00
_cell.angle_beta   90.00
_cell.angle_gamma   90.00
#
_symmetry.space_group_name_H-M   'P 1'
#
loop_
_entity.id
_entity.type
_entity.pdbx_description
1 polymer ?
#
loop_
_entity_poly.entity_id
_entity_poly.type
_entity_poly.pdbx_seq_one_letter_code
_entity_poly.pdbx_strand_id
1 'polypeptide(L)'
;MWGFTTVEVCVLSVSTALARLRDGLSEPFPDSPGTRIIDIAFPLNDAFDPLLWCGQQPQWPQFYWQQRNGDEEMAALGAVKSFPSLDAANRFLHQAGRQDLRICGLNAFAPQQGRLVLPRLE
;
A
#
# COMPACT_ATOMS: atom_id res chain seq x y z
N MET A 1 -8.27 -47.24 5.31
CA MET A 1 -7.52 -46.14 5.96
C MET A 1 -7.60 -44.96 5.00
N TRP A 2 -8.62 -44.11 5.16
CA TRP A 2 -8.86 -42.98 4.25
C TRP A 2 -8.05 -41.80 4.77
N GLY A 3 -6.97 -41.45 4.07
CA GLY A 3 -6.19 -40.26 4.36
C GLY A 3 -6.94 -39.04 3.82
N PHE A 4 -7.54 -38.26 4.71
CA PHE A 4 -7.96 -36.91 4.36
C PHE A 4 -6.69 -36.08 4.22
N THR A 5 -6.35 -35.69 3.00
CA THR A 5 -5.39 -34.61 2.78
C THR A 5 -6.11 -33.34 3.19
N THR A 6 -5.85 -32.84 4.40
CA THR A 6 -6.22 -31.48 4.77
C THR A 6 -5.42 -30.57 3.86
N VAL A 7 -6.05 -30.07 2.80
CA VAL A 7 -5.54 -28.88 2.12
C VAL A 7 -5.78 -27.75 3.12
N GLU A 8 -4.74 -27.37 3.86
CA GLU A 8 -4.74 -26.12 4.59
C GLU A 8 -4.91 -25.00 3.56
N VAL A 9 -6.15 -24.56 3.37
CA VAL A 9 -6.42 -23.26 2.77
C VAL A 9 -5.91 -22.26 3.80
N CYS A 10 -4.65 -21.85 3.65
CA CYS A 10 -4.02 -20.86 4.50
C CYS A 10 -4.79 -19.55 4.28
N VAL A 11 -5.77 -19.26 5.15
CA VAL A 11 -6.46 -17.98 5.18
C VAL A 11 -5.43 -16.96 5.69
N LEU A 12 -4.63 -16.38 4.80
CA LEU A 12 -3.55 -15.47 5.20
C LEU A 12 -4.21 -14.22 5.80
N SER A 13 -4.03 -14.01 7.10
CA SER A 13 -4.46 -12.79 7.77
C SER A 13 -3.48 -11.64 7.49
N VAL A 14 -3.85 -10.40 7.85
CA VAL A 14 -2.93 -9.24 7.83
C VAL A 14 -1.64 -9.53 8.56
N SER A 15 -1.69 -10.25 9.67
CA SER A 15 -0.51 -10.65 10.42
C SER A 15 0.42 -11.54 9.60
N THR A 16 -0.12 -12.46 8.80
CA THR A 16 0.68 -13.33 7.93
C THR A 16 1.32 -12.53 6.79
N ALA A 17 0.58 -11.59 6.18
CA ALA A 17 1.13 -10.72 5.14
C ALA A 17 2.24 -9.81 5.67
N LEU A 18 2.06 -9.24 6.86
CA LEU A 18 3.09 -8.44 7.54
C LEU A 18 4.32 -9.26 7.93
N ALA A 19 4.14 -10.53 8.32
CA ALA A 19 5.27 -11.42 8.59
C ALA A 19 6.10 -11.67 7.32
N ARG A 20 5.44 -11.93 6.18
CA ARG A 20 6.12 -12.08 4.88
C ARG A 20 6.80 -10.80 4.42
N LEU A 21 6.16 -9.64 4.64
CA LEU A 21 6.77 -8.34 4.37
C LEU A 21 8.05 -8.15 5.19
N ARG A 22 8.04 -8.51 6.48
CA ARG A 22 9.22 -8.46 7.35
C ARG A 22 10.35 -9.36 6.83
N ASP A 23 10.03 -10.55 6.33
CA ASP A 23 11.02 -11.45 5.76
C ASP A 23 11.64 -10.83 4.48
N GLY A 24 10.82 -10.24 3.60
CA GLY A 24 11.31 -9.53 2.41
C GLY A 24 12.16 -8.28 2.74
N LEU A 25 11.86 -7.60 3.84
CA LEU A 25 12.67 -6.49 4.38
C LEU A 25 13.97 -6.97 5.05
N SER A 26 14.09 -8.26 5.38
CA SER A 26 15.30 -8.82 5.99
C SER A 26 16.36 -9.20 4.95
N GLU A 27 15.99 -9.25 3.68
CA GLU A 27 16.95 -9.43 2.58
C GLU A 27 17.87 -8.21 2.46
N PRO A 28 19.16 -8.40 2.12
CA PRO A 28 20.12 -7.31 2.01
C PRO A 28 19.69 -6.31 0.93
N PHE A 29 19.79 -5.02 1.26
CA PHE A 29 19.62 -3.93 0.30
C PHE A 29 20.99 -3.47 -0.22
N PRO A 30 21.10 -3.09 -1.50
CA PRO A 30 22.31 -2.48 -2.00
C PRO A 30 22.56 -1.13 -1.29
N ASP A 31 23.81 -0.84 -0.96
CA ASP A 31 24.23 0.46 -0.42
C ASP A 31 24.36 1.50 -1.55
N SER A 32 23.25 1.71 -2.27
CA SER A 32 23.15 2.63 -3.39
C SER A 32 21.75 3.25 -3.43
N PRO A 33 21.59 4.50 -3.88
CA PRO A 33 20.27 5.11 -4.04
C PRO A 33 19.37 4.28 -4.97
N GLY A 34 18.10 4.10 -4.59
CA GLY A 34 17.16 3.34 -5.39
C GLY A 34 15.75 3.29 -4.80
N THR A 35 14.87 2.56 -5.47
CA THR A 35 13.50 2.28 -5.02
C THR A 35 13.23 0.79 -5.10
N ARG A 36 12.71 0.21 -4.02
CA ARG A 36 12.26 -1.19 -3.95
C ARG A 36 10.78 -1.21 -3.62
N ILE A 37 10.04 -2.04 -4.34
CA ILE A 37 8.65 -2.38 -4.05
C ILE A 37 8.65 -3.84 -3.59
N ILE A 38 7.93 -4.12 -2.52
CA ILE A 38 7.78 -5.48 -1.98
C ILE A 38 6.29 -5.77 -1.94
N ASP A 39 5.83 -6.50 -2.96
CA ASP A 39 4.42 -6.87 -3.08
C ASP A 39 4.17 -8.21 -2.40
N ILE A 40 3.26 -8.21 -1.43
CA ILE A 40 2.83 -9.43 -0.74
C ILE A 40 1.38 -9.71 -1.12
N ALA A 41 1.15 -10.88 -1.73
CA ALA A 41 -0.20 -11.32 -2.04
C ALA A 41 -1.04 -11.40 -0.75
N PHE A 42 -2.14 -10.65 -0.73
CA PHE A 42 -3.10 -10.60 0.36
C PHE A 42 -4.42 -11.24 -0.11
N PRO A 43 -4.85 -12.38 0.44
CA PRO A 43 -6.10 -12.99 0.04
C PRO A 43 -7.25 -12.16 0.60
N LEU A 44 -8.07 -11.64 -0.30
CA LEU A 44 -9.34 -11.04 0.03
C LEU A 44 -10.25 -12.16 0.56
N ASN A 45 -10.36 -12.25 1.89
CA ASN A 45 -11.45 -12.95 2.53
C ASN A 45 -12.45 -11.91 3.03
N ASP A 46 -13.72 -12.28 3.15
CA ASP A 46 -14.81 -11.37 3.54
C ASP A 46 -14.67 -10.79 4.96
N ALA A 47 -13.62 -11.15 5.71
CA ALA A 47 -13.41 -10.74 7.09
C ALA A 47 -12.43 -9.56 7.26
N PHE A 48 -11.73 -9.12 6.20
CA PHE A 48 -10.81 -7.99 6.31
C PHE A 48 -11.49 -6.66 5.93
N ASP A 49 -11.58 -5.75 6.89
CA ASP A 49 -12.03 -4.37 6.69
C ASP A 49 -10.81 -3.42 6.65
N PRO A 50 -10.38 -2.98 5.45
CA PRO A 50 -9.20 -2.12 5.31
C PRO A 50 -9.40 -0.73 5.89
N LEU A 51 -10.63 -0.19 5.89
CA LEU A 51 -10.93 1.11 6.49
C LEU A 51 -10.78 1.05 8.02
N LEU A 52 -11.39 0.04 8.65
CA LEU A 52 -11.26 -0.18 10.09
C LEU A 52 -9.81 -0.41 10.48
N TRP A 53 -9.10 -1.27 9.73
CA TRP A 53 -7.68 -1.53 9.99
C TRP A 53 -6.85 -0.25 9.91
N CYS A 54 -7.03 0.56 8.85
CA CYS A 54 -6.29 1.81 8.65
C CYS A 54 -6.55 2.80 9.80
N GLY A 55 -7.81 2.98 10.19
CA GLY A 55 -8.20 3.89 11.27
C GLY A 55 -7.70 3.50 12.67
N GLN A 56 -7.28 2.25 12.87
CA GLN A 56 -6.69 1.78 14.14
C GLN A 56 -5.17 1.96 14.20
N GLN A 57 -4.52 2.36 13.10
CA GLN A 57 -3.07 2.55 13.08
C GLN A 57 -2.69 3.85 13.79
N PRO A 58 -1.61 3.88 14.59
CA PRO A 58 -1.13 5.12 15.21
C PRO A 58 -0.34 6.01 14.23
N GLN A 59 0.08 5.48 13.08
CA GLN A 59 0.92 6.19 12.12
C GLN A 59 0.10 7.13 11.24
N TRP A 60 0.71 8.24 10.86
CA TRP A 60 0.14 9.25 9.98
C TRP A 60 1.13 9.58 8.84
N PRO A 61 0.65 10.08 7.68
CA PRO A 61 -0.76 10.25 7.31
C PRO A 61 -1.48 8.92 7.03
N GLN A 62 -2.81 8.96 7.06
CA GLN A 62 -3.70 7.86 6.66
C GLN A 62 -4.53 8.31 5.46
N PHE A 63 -4.72 7.45 4.48
CA PHE A 63 -5.54 7.73 3.32
C PHE A 63 -6.34 6.49 2.93
N TYR A 64 -7.66 6.64 2.87
CA TYR A 64 -8.57 5.60 2.42
C TYR A 64 -9.35 6.09 1.21
N TRP A 65 -9.51 5.23 0.22
CA TRP A 65 -10.28 5.52 -0.98
C TRP A 65 -10.94 4.24 -1.50
N GLN A 66 -12.19 4.37 -1.91
CA GLN A 66 -12.96 3.31 -2.57
C GLN A 66 -13.59 3.89 -3.83
N GLN A 67 -13.44 3.18 -4.95
CA GLN A 67 -14.09 3.57 -6.18
C GLN A 67 -15.61 3.41 -6.06
N ARG A 68 -16.36 4.29 -6.72
CA ARG A 68 -17.84 4.33 -6.63
C ARG A 68 -18.55 3.02 -7.01
N ASN A 69 -17.93 2.16 -7.80
CA ASN A 69 -18.49 0.86 -8.21
C ASN A 69 -18.17 -0.26 -7.19
N GLY A 70 -17.28 -0.01 -6.24
CA GLY A 70 -16.84 -1.01 -5.26
C GLY A 70 -15.78 -2.00 -5.77
N ASP A 71 -15.36 -1.90 -7.03
CA ASP A 71 -14.43 -2.87 -7.64
C ASP A 71 -12.96 -2.60 -7.24
N GLU A 72 -12.67 -1.41 -6.72
CA GLU A 72 -11.32 -1.00 -6.30
C GLU A 72 -11.37 -0.28 -4.96
N GLU A 73 -10.44 -0.62 -4.08
CA GLU A 73 -10.30 -0.08 -2.74
C GLU A 73 -8.81 0.02 -2.37
N MET A 74 -8.45 1.04 -1.60
CA MET A 74 -7.09 1.28 -1.15
C MET A 74 -7.08 1.87 0.26
N ALA A 75 -6.24 1.30 1.12
CA ALA A 75 -5.91 1.84 2.44
C ALA A 75 -4.39 2.04 2.55
N ALA A 76 -3.98 3.31 2.55
CA ALA A 76 -2.59 3.71 2.55
C ALA A 76 -2.17 4.32 3.90
N LEU A 77 -0.98 3.95 4.37
CA LEU A 77 -0.43 4.37 5.66
C LEU A 77 0.98 4.96 5.50
N GLY A 78 1.21 6.08 6.19
CA GLY A 78 2.49 6.76 6.24
C GLY A 78 2.86 7.43 4.93
N ALA A 79 4.01 8.12 4.92
CA ALA A 79 4.54 8.78 3.73
C ALA A 79 6.04 8.57 3.62
N VAL A 80 6.48 7.94 2.54
CA VAL A 80 7.91 7.91 2.13
C VAL A 80 8.30 9.27 1.57
N LYS A 81 7.39 9.89 0.82
CA LYS A 81 7.54 11.22 0.23
C LYS A 81 6.20 11.93 0.20
N SER A 82 6.22 13.25 0.41
CA SER A 82 5.03 14.11 0.30
C SER A 82 5.19 15.07 -0.88
N PHE A 83 4.07 15.42 -1.50
CA PHE A 83 4.01 16.31 -2.65
C PHE A 83 2.98 17.43 -2.39
N PRO A 84 3.36 18.70 -2.64
CA PRO A 84 2.48 19.84 -2.42
C PRO A 84 1.49 20.08 -3.58
N SER A 85 1.58 19.31 -4.66
CA SER A 85 0.73 19.44 -5.85
C SER A 85 0.77 18.16 -6.69
N LEU A 86 -0.27 17.97 -7.50
CA LEU A 86 -0.34 16.86 -8.46
C LEU A 86 0.77 16.94 -9.51
N ASP A 87 1.17 18.15 -9.93
CA ASP A 87 2.29 18.35 -10.85
C ASP A 87 3.61 17.79 -10.29
N ALA A 88 3.91 18.11 -9.02
CA ALA A 88 5.13 17.65 -8.37
C ALA A 88 5.14 16.11 -8.22
N ALA A 89 3.99 15.52 -7.91
CA ALA A 89 3.79 14.08 -7.86
C ALA A 89 4.01 13.44 -9.25
N ASN A 90 3.39 13.99 -10.29
CA ASN A 90 3.50 13.46 -11.65
C ASN A 90 4.93 13.52 -12.19
N ARG A 91 5.64 14.64 -11.97
CA ARG A 91 7.06 14.75 -12.35
C ARG A 91 7.93 13.69 -11.68
N PHE A 92 7.66 13.37 -10.42
CA PHE A 92 8.36 12.31 -9.73
C PHE A 92 8.09 10.93 -10.34
N LEU A 93 6.84 10.60 -10.67
CA LEU A 93 6.49 9.34 -11.33
C LEU A 93 7.19 9.18 -12.69
N HIS A 94 7.22 10.24 -13.49
CA HIS A 94 7.95 10.25 -14.76
C HIS A 94 9.45 10.01 -14.59
N GLN A 95 10.07 10.61 -13.57
CA GLN A 95 11.49 10.42 -13.26
C GLN A 95 11.78 9.00 -12.74
N ALA A 96 10.86 8.43 -11.97
CA ALA A 96 10.99 7.07 -11.47
C ALA A 96 10.90 6.02 -12.60
N GLY A 97 10.18 6.33 -13.70
CA GLY A 97 10.07 5.46 -14.86
C GLY A 97 9.34 4.14 -14.59
N ARG A 98 8.53 4.10 -13.52
CA ARG A 98 7.82 2.93 -13.02
C ARG A 98 6.31 3.12 -13.10
N GLN A 99 5.60 2.10 -13.55
CA GLN A 99 4.13 2.13 -13.73
C GLN A 99 3.36 1.60 -12.51
N ASP A 100 4.06 0.91 -11.61
CA ASP A 100 3.51 0.25 -10.42
C ASP A 100 3.49 1.16 -9.18
N LEU A 101 4.03 2.37 -9.26
CA LEU A 101 3.99 3.34 -8.18
C LEU A 101 2.68 4.13 -8.18
N ARG A 102 1.95 4.09 -7.06
CA ARG A 102 0.80 4.95 -6.83
C ARG A 102 1.15 6.06 -5.85
N ILE A 103 0.62 7.25 -6.13
CA ILE A 103 0.63 8.39 -5.23
C ILE A 103 -0.83 8.68 -4.89
N CYS A 104 -1.13 8.76 -3.60
CA CYS A 104 -2.48 8.98 -3.10
C CYS A 104 -2.59 10.32 -2.35
N GLY A 105 -3.81 10.83 -2.18
CA GLY A 105 -4.04 12.06 -1.44
C GLY A 105 -5.08 12.97 -2.09
N LEU A 106 -4.94 14.27 -1.83
CA LEU A 106 -5.97 15.26 -2.13
C LEU A 106 -5.40 16.41 -2.96
N ASN A 107 -6.23 16.90 -3.89
CA ASN A 107 -6.04 18.20 -4.51
C ASN A 107 -6.96 19.21 -3.83
N ALA A 108 -6.44 20.40 -3.54
CA ALA A 108 -7.28 21.49 -3.05
C ALA A 108 -8.18 22.01 -4.18
N PHE A 109 -9.17 22.84 -3.82
CA PHE A 109 -10.00 23.53 -4.80
C PHE A 109 -9.15 24.43 -5.73
N ALA A 110 -8.10 25.04 -5.20
CA ALA A 110 -7.03 25.64 -6.01
C ALA A 110 -6.10 24.51 -6.49
N PRO A 111 -6.14 24.11 -7.78
CA PRO A 111 -5.53 22.86 -8.25
C PRO A 111 -4.00 22.85 -8.21
N GLN A 112 -3.37 24.02 -8.04
CA GLN A 112 -1.93 24.14 -7.86
C GLN A 112 -1.47 23.68 -6.46
N GLN A 113 -2.41 23.46 -5.54
CA GLN A 113 -2.15 23.02 -4.17
C GLN A 113 -2.75 21.64 -3.93
N GLY A 114 -2.03 20.82 -3.18
CA GLY A 114 -2.44 19.47 -2.82
C GLY A 114 -1.67 18.93 -1.63
N ARG A 115 -2.14 17.80 -1.14
CA ARG A 115 -1.54 17.02 -0.07
C ARG A 115 -1.51 15.58 -0.55
N LEU A 116 -0.47 15.23 -1.31
CA LEU A 116 -0.30 13.89 -1.86
C LEU A 116 0.92 13.21 -1.26
N VAL A 117 0.91 11.90 -1.22
CA VAL A 117 1.97 11.08 -0.62
C VAL A 117 2.27 9.84 -1.44
N LEU A 118 3.55 9.49 -1.51
CA LEU A 118 3.97 8.13 -1.83
C LEU A 118 3.88 7.34 -0.51
N PRO A 119 2.93 6.41 -0.37
CA PRO A 119 2.69 5.75 0.91
C PRO A 119 3.84 4.83 1.31
N ARG A 120 3.95 4.56 2.62
CA ARG A 120 4.90 3.55 3.13
C ARG A 120 4.35 2.14 2.97
N LEU A 121 3.03 2.00 3.08
CA LEU A 121 2.28 0.76 2.93
C LEU A 121 0.95 1.10 2.24
N GLU A 122 0.55 0.31 1.24
CA GLU A 122 -0.72 0.38 0.52
C GLU A 122 -1.28 -1.01 0.25
#